data_AF-A0ABD1QPQ1-F1
#
_entry.id   AF-A0ABD1QPQ1-F1
#
_cell.length_a   1.000
_cell.length_b   1.000
_cell.length_c   1.000
_cell.angle_alpha   90.00
_cell.angle_beta   90.00
_cell.angle_gamma   90.00
#
_symmetry.space_group_name_H-M   'P 1'
#
loop_
_entity.id
_entity.type
_entity.pdbx_description
1 polymer ?
#
loop_
_entity_poly.entity_id
_entity_poly.type
_entity_poly.pdbx_seq_one_letter_code
_entity_poly.pdbx_strand_id
1 'polypeptide(L)'
;MAAGSDTVEATTLSCAKCGKPAHLQCPKCVELKLPREGAAFCTQDCFKASWSSHKSVHSKSISSSALVNPGEQNAASPNDGWLYFLRKGQSPSPKLPHFEWTGPLRPYPISHRRPIPAHIDQPDWALDGIPKIEPNSDLQHHVEVIIDFDLKMLFVRISKNIDCI
;
A
#
# COMPACT_ATOMS: atom_id res chain seq x y z
N MET A 1 -25.53 -56.28 1.31
CA MET A 1 -25.37 -55.29 0.22
C MET A 1 -26.15 -54.06 0.63
N ALA A 2 -25.62 -52.88 0.92
CA ALA A 2 -24.25 -52.35 0.90
C ALA A 2 -24.17 -51.27 2.00
N ALA A 3 -23.01 -51.17 2.65
CA ALA A 3 -22.65 -50.03 3.47
C ALA A 3 -22.35 -48.83 2.56
N GLY A 4 -22.87 -47.66 2.89
CA GLY A 4 -22.57 -46.39 2.24
C GLY A 4 -22.33 -45.32 3.30
N SER A 5 -21.16 -45.40 3.93
CA SER A 5 -20.62 -44.36 4.81
C SER A 5 -19.91 -43.35 3.92
N ASP A 6 -20.60 -42.28 3.52
CA ASP A 6 -19.95 -41.12 2.90
C ASP A 6 -19.17 -40.36 3.98
N THR A 7 -17.94 -40.79 4.21
CA THR A 7 -16.90 -40.00 4.88
C THR A 7 -16.53 -38.84 3.96
N VAL A 8 -17.26 -37.73 4.07
CA VAL A 8 -16.71 -36.42 3.70
C VAL A 8 -15.70 -36.10 4.79
N GLU A 9 -14.41 -36.32 4.50
CA GLU A 9 -13.29 -35.85 5.31
C GLU A 9 -13.36 -34.32 5.43
N ALA A 10 -14.17 -33.86 6.38
CA ALA A 10 -14.12 -32.51 6.89
C ALA A 10 -12.81 -32.39 7.63
N THR A 11 -11.80 -31.79 6.99
CA THR A 11 -10.58 -31.34 7.67
C THR A 11 -11.00 -30.47 8.84
N THR A 12 -11.05 -31.04 10.05
CA THR A 12 -11.44 -30.35 11.28
C THR A 12 -10.37 -29.34 11.63
N LEU A 13 -10.48 -28.17 11.00
CA LEU A 13 -9.60 -27.05 11.24
C LEU A 13 -9.98 -26.43 12.57
N SER A 14 -8.99 -26.28 13.45
CA SER A 14 -9.18 -25.69 14.76
C SER A 14 -9.09 -24.16 14.67
N CYS A 15 -9.89 -23.49 15.49
CA CYS A 15 -9.89 -22.05 15.56
C CYS A 15 -8.57 -21.56 16.14
N ALA A 16 -7.91 -20.65 15.42
CA ALA A 16 -6.63 -20.06 15.82
C ALA A 16 -6.67 -19.38 17.21
N LYS A 17 -7.87 -19.00 17.69
CA LYS A 17 -8.05 -18.34 18.99
C LYS A 17 -8.46 -19.27 20.13
N CYS A 18 -9.40 -20.18 19.90
CA CYS A 18 -10.05 -20.95 20.96
C CYS A 18 -10.04 -22.47 20.74
N GLY A 19 -9.42 -22.96 19.67
CA GLY A 19 -9.27 -24.39 19.39
C GLY A 19 -10.55 -25.11 18.93
N LYS A 20 -11.72 -24.47 18.99
CA LYS A 20 -13.01 -25.02 18.52
C LYS A 20 -13.01 -25.24 17.00
N PRO A 21 -13.86 -26.14 16.45
CA PRO A 21 -13.95 -26.32 15.01
C PRO A 21 -14.26 -24.99 14.31
N ALA A 22 -13.48 -24.67 13.29
CA ALA A 22 -13.48 -23.39 12.61
C ALA A 22 -13.91 -23.55 11.15
N HIS A 23 -14.85 -22.70 10.72
CA HIS A 23 -15.37 -22.70 9.35
C HIS A 23 -15.06 -21.40 8.60
N LEU A 24 -14.83 -20.29 9.30
CA LEU A 24 -14.62 -18.96 8.71
C LEU A 24 -13.14 -18.68 8.44
N GLN A 25 -12.86 -17.89 7.42
CA GLN A 25 -11.51 -17.44 7.03
C GLN A 25 -11.48 -15.94 6.75
N CYS A 26 -10.28 -15.35 6.83
CA CYS A 26 -10.03 -13.98 6.41
C CYS A 26 -10.16 -13.86 4.88
N PRO A 27 -10.95 -12.91 4.35
CA PRO A 27 -11.08 -12.69 2.90
C PRO A 27 -9.72 -12.46 2.21
N LYS A 28 -8.78 -11.78 2.88
CA LYS A 28 -7.43 -11.55 2.36
C LYS A 28 -6.58 -12.82 2.29
N CYS A 29 -6.72 -13.73 3.25
CA CYS A 29 -6.04 -15.03 3.20
C CYS A 29 -6.54 -15.89 2.04
N VAL A 30 -7.85 -15.84 1.75
CA VAL A 30 -8.45 -16.55 0.61
C VAL A 30 -7.93 -15.97 -0.70
N GLU A 31 -7.90 -14.64 -0.82
CA GLU A 31 -7.36 -13.93 -2.00
C GLU A 31 -5.87 -14.25 -2.24
N LEU A 32 -5.07 -14.30 -1.17
CA LEU A 32 -3.64 -14.64 -1.21
C LEU A 32 -3.36 -16.14 -1.26
N LYS A 33 -4.40 -17.00 -1.30
CA LYS A 33 -4.30 -18.46 -1.29
C LYS A 33 -3.38 -19.01 -0.19
N LEU A 34 -3.45 -18.40 0.99
CA LEU A 34 -2.64 -18.80 2.14
C LEU A 34 -3.23 -20.04 2.85
N PRO A 35 -2.40 -20.86 3.52
CA PRO A 35 -2.85 -22.04 4.25
C PRO A 35 -3.98 -21.72 5.24
N ARG A 36 -4.96 -22.61 5.33
CA ARG A 36 -6.12 -22.46 6.24
C ARG A 36 -5.76 -22.87 7.67
N GLU A 37 -4.73 -23.70 7.81
CA GLU A 37 -4.20 -24.24 9.05
C GLU A 37 -3.61 -23.12 9.91
N GLY A 38 -4.20 -22.89 11.09
CA GLY A 38 -3.77 -21.82 12.01
C GLY A 38 -4.30 -20.41 11.68
N ALA A 39 -5.13 -20.27 10.64
CA ALA A 39 -5.74 -19.01 10.22
C ALA A 39 -7.29 -19.08 10.10
N ALA A 40 -7.88 -20.17 10.59
CA ALA A 40 -9.32 -20.40 10.60
C ALA A 40 -9.98 -19.92 11.91
N PHE A 41 -11.23 -19.44 11.82
CA PHE A 41 -12.00 -18.92 12.94
C PHE A 41 -13.39 -19.57 13.04
N CYS A 42 -13.88 -19.77 14.27
CA CYS A 42 -15.22 -20.31 14.50
C CYS A 42 -16.30 -19.23 14.44
N THR A 43 -16.00 -17.99 14.89
CA THR A 43 -16.96 -16.87 14.96
C THR A 43 -16.30 -15.55 14.61
N GLN A 44 -17.12 -14.53 14.30
CA GLN A 44 -16.65 -13.18 14.03
C GLN A 44 -15.93 -12.54 15.24
N ASP A 45 -16.32 -12.90 16.47
CA ASP A 45 -15.64 -12.42 17.68
C ASP A 45 -14.23 -12.99 17.82
N CYS A 46 -14.04 -14.28 17.51
CA CYS A 46 -12.71 -14.89 17.49
C CYS A 46 -11.82 -14.28 16.39
N PHE A 47 -12.42 -13.91 15.26
CA PHE A 47 -11.72 -13.19 14.19
C PHE A 47 -11.29 -11.79 14.63
N LYS A 48 -12.19 -10.98 15.21
CA LYS A 48 -11.87 -9.63 15.70
C LYS A 48 -10.83 -9.66 16.82
N ALA A 49 -10.95 -10.58 17.77
CA ALA A 49 -10.02 -10.73 18.88
C ALA A 49 -8.60 -11.17 18.45
N SER A 50 -8.49 -11.83 17.28
CA SER A 50 -7.22 -12.27 16.73
C SER A 50 -6.73 -11.39 15.57
N TRP A 51 -7.47 -10.34 15.18
CA TRP A 51 -7.17 -9.51 14.01
C TRP A 51 -5.78 -8.85 14.08
N SER A 52 -5.42 -8.32 15.25
CA SER A 52 -4.13 -7.65 15.49
C SER A 52 -2.94 -8.60 15.39
N SER A 53 -3.08 -9.86 15.81
CA SER A 53 -2.02 -10.88 15.73
C SER A 53 -2.05 -11.68 14.41
N HIS A 54 -3.20 -11.76 13.75
CA HIS A 54 -3.40 -12.46 12.48
C HIS A 54 -2.74 -11.74 11.30
N LYS A 55 -2.52 -10.43 11.38
CA LYS A 55 -1.80 -9.69 10.31
C LYS A 55 -0.42 -10.30 10.01
N SER A 56 0.23 -10.90 11.00
CA SER A 56 1.56 -11.51 10.89
C SER A 56 1.60 -12.81 10.07
N VAL A 57 0.46 -13.48 9.84
CA VAL A 57 0.44 -14.68 8.98
C VAL A 57 0.40 -14.35 7.49
N HIS A 58 0.20 -13.08 7.12
CA HIS A 58 0.36 -12.61 5.74
C HIS A 58 1.82 -12.44 5.30
N SER A 59 2.78 -12.64 6.21
CA SER A 59 4.21 -12.43 5.94
C SER A 59 4.92 -13.66 5.37
N LYS A 60 4.22 -14.79 5.20
CA LYS A 60 4.86 -16.10 5.00
C LYS A 60 4.40 -16.80 3.71
N SER A 61 4.70 -16.20 2.57
CA SER A 61 4.82 -16.90 1.28
C SER A 61 5.99 -16.37 0.46
N ILE A 62 7.18 -16.32 1.07
CA ILE A 62 8.45 -16.39 0.34
C ILE A 62 9.37 -17.26 1.20
N SER A 63 9.56 -18.54 0.82
CA SER A 63 10.54 -19.39 1.51
C SER A 63 11.03 -20.53 0.61
N SER A 64 12.25 -20.39 0.08
CA SER A 64 13.35 -21.39 -0.03
C SER A 64 14.40 -20.80 -1.00
N SER A 65 15.63 -20.43 -0.63
CA SER A 65 16.61 -21.08 0.28
C SER A 65 17.70 -20.12 0.78
N ALA A 66 18.36 -20.52 1.88
CA ALA A 66 19.63 -20.05 2.46
C ALA A 66 19.65 -18.87 3.48
N LEU A 67 19.50 -19.25 4.76
CA LEU A 67 20.41 -19.03 5.90
C LEU A 67 20.94 -17.60 6.26
N VAL A 68 20.77 -17.29 7.56
CA VAL A 68 21.55 -16.40 8.47
C VAL A 68 21.00 -15.00 8.79
N ASN A 69 20.30 -14.96 9.95
CA ASN A 69 20.35 -14.03 11.10
C ASN A 69 19.93 -12.54 11.06
N PRO A 70 19.52 -12.00 12.25
CA PRO A 70 18.76 -10.76 12.43
C PRO A 70 19.63 -9.58 12.89
N GLY A 71 19.27 -8.38 12.44
CA GLY A 71 19.91 -7.12 12.84
C GLY A 71 20.68 -6.46 11.70
N GLU A 72 20.32 -5.21 11.40
CA GLU A 72 21.20 -4.22 10.78
C GLU A 72 22.00 -4.63 9.55
N GLN A 73 21.36 -4.61 8.38
CA GLN A 73 22.00 -4.28 7.09
C GLN A 73 21.02 -4.39 5.92
N ASN A 74 19.97 -3.56 5.93
CA ASN A 74 19.41 -3.11 4.65
C ASN A 74 20.17 -1.84 4.24
N ALA A 75 21.48 -1.99 4.04
CA ALA A 75 22.11 -1.21 2.99
C ALA A 75 21.35 -1.59 1.72
N ALA A 76 20.79 -0.58 1.05
CA ALA A 76 20.12 -0.73 -0.23
C ALA A 76 20.86 -1.78 -1.06
N SER A 77 20.14 -2.77 -1.58
CA SER A 77 20.67 -3.65 -2.62
C SER A 77 21.45 -2.76 -3.60
N PRO A 78 22.74 -3.04 -3.89
CA PRO A 78 23.58 -2.19 -4.74
C PRO A 78 22.99 -1.96 -6.15
N ASN A 79 21.93 -2.70 -6.49
CA ASN A 79 21.24 -2.65 -7.78
C ASN A 79 20.09 -1.63 -7.85
N ASP A 80 19.64 -1.02 -6.74
CA ASP A 80 18.47 -0.11 -6.80
C ASP A 80 18.82 1.32 -7.22
N GLY A 81 20.09 1.62 -7.50
CA GLY A 81 20.55 2.85 -8.17
C GLY A 81 20.18 4.17 -7.49
N TRP A 82 19.58 4.14 -6.30
CA TRP A 82 19.01 5.31 -5.66
C TRP A 82 20.10 6.15 -5.01
N LEU A 83 20.19 7.41 -5.42
CA LEU A 83 21.23 8.34 -5.01
C LEU A 83 20.61 9.54 -4.30
N TYR A 84 21.16 9.89 -3.14
CA TYR A 84 20.81 11.08 -2.39
C TYR A 84 21.46 12.30 -3.04
N PHE A 85 20.68 13.33 -3.34
CA PHE A 85 21.21 14.61 -3.79
C PHE A 85 21.60 15.46 -2.59
N LEU A 86 22.90 15.74 -2.44
CA LEU A 86 23.38 16.66 -1.41
C LEU A 86 22.92 18.08 -1.70
N ARG A 87 22.98 18.93 -0.66
CA ARG A 87 22.58 20.35 -0.70
C ARG A 87 23.14 21.04 -1.96
N LYS A 88 22.27 21.72 -2.71
CA LYS A 88 22.52 22.36 -4.03
C LYS A 88 22.72 21.41 -5.22
N GLY A 89 22.36 20.13 -5.13
CA GLY A 89 22.36 19.23 -6.29
C GLY A 89 23.74 18.94 -6.88
N GLN A 90 24.81 19.14 -6.10
CA GLN A 90 26.19 19.14 -6.61
C GLN A 90 26.75 17.73 -6.91
N SER A 91 26.20 16.67 -6.29
CA SER A 91 26.48 15.30 -6.71
C SER A 91 25.47 14.32 -6.11
N PRO A 92 25.09 13.26 -6.84
CA PRO A 92 24.38 12.11 -6.29
C PRO A 92 25.32 11.27 -5.43
N SER A 93 24.89 10.88 -4.22
CA SER A 93 25.65 10.01 -3.31
C SER A 93 24.85 8.77 -2.94
N PRO A 94 25.43 7.56 -2.96
CA PRO A 94 24.74 6.35 -2.48
C PRO A 94 24.60 6.33 -0.95
N LYS A 95 25.38 7.14 -0.23
CA LYS A 95 25.31 7.28 1.23
C LYS A 95 24.36 8.41 1.60
N LEU A 96 23.45 8.15 2.53
CA LEU A 96 22.53 9.13 3.09
C LEU A 96 23.34 10.27 3.74
N PRO A 97 23.24 11.53 3.25
CA PRO A 97 23.96 12.64 3.85
C PRO A 97 23.48 12.88 5.28
N HIS A 98 24.40 13.36 6.12
CA HIS A 98 24.07 13.73 7.47
C HIS A 98 23.23 15.01 7.47
N PHE A 99 21.99 14.89 7.94
CA PHE A 99 21.06 16.00 8.10
C PHE A 99 20.50 15.93 9.53
N GLU A 100 20.43 17.08 10.18
CA GLU A 100 19.85 17.24 11.51
C GLU A 100 18.32 17.24 11.41
N TRP A 101 17.72 16.05 11.38
CA TRP A 101 16.28 15.89 11.34
C TRP A 101 15.66 16.31 12.68
N THR A 102 14.55 17.05 12.63
CA THR A 102 13.83 17.52 13.83
C THR A 102 13.13 16.39 14.60
N GLY A 103 13.06 15.17 14.06
CA GLY A 103 12.38 14.03 14.66
C GLY A 103 12.83 12.69 14.07
N PRO A 104 12.07 11.59 14.30
CA PRO A 104 12.48 10.23 13.90
C PRO A 104 12.21 9.89 12.42
N LEU A 105 11.41 10.67 11.69
CA LEU A 105 11.06 10.39 10.29
C LEU A 105 12.26 10.57 9.35
N ARG A 106 12.42 9.67 8.38
CA ARG A 106 13.50 9.68 7.38
C ARG A 106 12.95 9.43 5.96
N PRO A 107 13.59 9.98 4.92
CA PRO A 107 13.26 9.65 3.54
C PRO A 107 13.50 8.17 3.24
N TYR A 108 12.69 7.61 2.34
CA TYR A 108 12.82 6.24 1.84
C TYR A 108 12.76 6.27 0.30
N PRO A 109 13.41 5.31 -0.40
CA PRO A 109 13.28 5.19 -1.85
C PRO A 109 11.83 5.19 -2.31
N ILE A 110 11.52 6.01 -3.31
CA ILE A 110 10.19 6.13 -3.90
C ILE A 110 10.14 5.26 -5.16
N SER A 111 8.97 4.66 -5.44
CA SER A 111 8.75 3.93 -6.69
C SER A 111 8.92 4.83 -7.92
N HIS A 112 9.07 4.22 -9.09
CA HIS A 112 9.02 4.95 -10.37
C HIS A 112 7.71 5.73 -10.53
N ARG A 113 7.72 6.79 -11.35
CA ARG A 113 6.54 7.61 -11.64
C ARG A 113 5.46 6.73 -12.29
N ARG A 114 4.27 6.71 -11.70
CA ARG A 114 3.12 6.01 -12.26
C ARG A 114 2.71 6.65 -13.60
N PRO A 115 2.46 5.85 -14.66
CA PRO A 115 2.02 6.39 -15.94
C PRO A 115 0.57 6.91 -15.84
N ILE A 116 0.29 8.01 -16.54
CA ILE A 116 -1.05 8.58 -16.65
C ILE A 116 -1.60 8.19 -18.04
N PRO A 117 -2.80 7.60 -18.14
CA PRO A 117 -3.45 7.32 -19.42
C PRO A 117 -3.56 8.55 -20.33
N ALA A 118 -3.37 8.36 -21.64
CA ALA A 118 -3.31 9.46 -22.61
C ALA A 118 -4.63 10.24 -22.79
N HIS A 119 -5.77 9.69 -22.37
CA HIS A 119 -7.08 10.32 -22.52
C HIS A 119 -7.41 11.32 -21.41
N ILE A 120 -6.61 11.38 -20.34
CA ILE A 120 -6.83 12.28 -19.21
C ILE A 120 -6.18 13.63 -19.54
N ASP A 121 -6.97 14.70 -19.43
CA ASP A 121 -6.47 16.06 -19.62
C ASP A 121 -5.38 16.37 -18.60
N GLN A 122 -4.20 16.72 -19.10
CA GLN A 122 -3.05 17.06 -18.27
C GLN A 122 -3.04 18.57 -17.98
N PRO A 123 -2.70 18.99 -16.75
CA PRO A 123 -2.49 20.40 -16.44
C PRO A 123 -1.25 20.96 -17.17
N ASP A 124 -1.13 22.29 -17.21
CA ASP A 124 -0.03 23.01 -17.87
C ASP A 124 1.36 22.65 -17.31
N TRP A 125 1.43 22.30 -16.03
CA TRP A 125 2.66 21.88 -15.34
C TRP A 125 2.99 20.39 -15.46
N ALA A 126 2.19 19.57 -16.14
CA ALA A 126 2.35 18.12 -16.13
C ALA A 126 3.67 17.61 -16.76
N LEU A 127 4.24 18.39 -17.68
CA LEU A 127 5.43 18.02 -18.46
C LEU A 127 6.72 18.65 -17.91
N ASP A 128 6.69 19.95 -17.61
CA ASP A 128 7.85 20.74 -17.20
C ASP A 128 7.88 21.03 -15.69
N GLY A 129 6.80 20.75 -14.96
CA GLY A 129 6.68 21.04 -13.54
C GLY A 129 6.53 22.54 -13.23
N ILE A 130 6.30 23.39 -14.24
CA ILE A 130 6.20 24.84 -14.07
C ILE A 130 4.74 25.26 -14.30
N PRO A 131 4.01 25.68 -13.25
CA PRO A 131 2.67 26.22 -13.41
C PRO A 131 2.76 27.60 -14.03
N LYS A 132 2.28 27.76 -15.27
CA LYS A 132 2.33 29.01 -16.04
C LYS A 132 1.09 29.86 -15.82
N ILE A 133 -0.06 29.20 -15.63
CA ILE A 133 -1.35 29.86 -15.46
C ILE A 133 -1.43 30.53 -14.08
N GLU A 134 -0.99 29.85 -13.01
CA GLU A 134 -1.11 30.34 -11.63
C GLU A 134 -0.34 31.66 -11.37
N PRO A 135 0.93 31.84 -11.82
CA PRO A 135 1.65 33.11 -11.70
C PRO A 135 1.01 34.29 -12.42
N ASN A 136 0.32 34.02 -13.52
CA ASN A 136 -0.25 35.05 -14.39
C ASN A 136 -1.76 35.24 -14.16
N SER A 137 -2.30 34.62 -13.11
CA SER A 137 -3.73 34.67 -12.79
C SER A 137 -4.03 35.78 -11.79
N ASP A 138 -5.11 36.52 -12.04
CA ASP A 138 -5.65 37.50 -11.10
C ASP A 138 -6.11 36.85 -9.78
N LEU A 139 -6.31 35.52 -9.79
CA LEU A 139 -6.64 34.71 -8.61
C LEU A 139 -5.60 34.76 -7.49
N GLN A 140 -4.38 35.22 -7.78
CA GLN A 140 -3.37 35.44 -6.71
C GLN A 140 -3.77 36.56 -5.74
N HIS A 141 -4.54 37.53 -6.23
CA HIS A 141 -4.89 38.74 -5.48
C HIS A 141 -6.39 38.85 -5.22
N HIS A 142 -7.21 38.15 -6.01
CA HIS A 142 -8.66 38.21 -5.93
C HIS A 142 -9.28 36.81 -5.89
N VAL A 143 -10.06 36.53 -4.84
CA VAL A 143 -10.79 35.26 -4.73
C VAL A 143 -12.10 35.39 -5.49
N GLU A 144 -12.24 34.67 -6.59
CA GLU A 144 -13.51 34.57 -7.31
C GLU A 144 -14.55 33.81 -6.48
N VAL A 145 -15.75 34.39 -6.35
CA VAL A 145 -16.89 33.72 -5.73
C VAL A 145 -17.55 32.85 -6.79
N ILE A 146 -17.33 31.55 -6.67
CA ILE A 146 -17.83 30.54 -7.60
C ILE A 146 -19.36 30.43 -7.43
N ILE A 147 -20.12 30.67 -8.50
CA ILE A 147 -21.58 30.52 -8.53
C ILE A 147 -22.00 29.08 -8.90
N ASP A 148 -23.26 28.72 -8.63
CA ASP A 148 -23.80 27.34 -8.68
C ASP A 148 -23.53 26.54 -9.97
N PHE A 149 -23.33 27.21 -11.11
CA PHE A 149 -23.01 26.56 -12.37
C PHE A 149 -21.58 25.98 -12.37
N ASP A 150 -20.62 26.72 -11.86
CA ASP A 150 -19.21 26.32 -11.80
C ASP A 150 -18.93 25.34 -10.66
N LEU A 151 -19.74 25.36 -9.59
CA LEU A 151 -19.70 24.34 -8.54
C LEU A 151 -19.95 22.94 -9.10
N LYS A 152 -20.91 22.79 -10.02
CA LYS A 152 -21.17 21.48 -10.67
C LYS A 152 -19.96 21.01 -11.48
N MET A 153 -19.27 21.91 -12.16
CA MET A 153 -18.06 21.58 -12.91
C MET A 153 -16.89 21.23 -11.98
N LEU A 154 -16.75 21.92 -10.84
CA LEU A 154 -15.76 21.60 -9.81
C LEU A 154 -15.99 20.20 -9.21
N PHE A 155 -17.25 19.86 -8.90
CA PHE A 155 -17.61 18.52 -8.39
C PHE A 155 -17.32 17.41 -9.40
N VAL A 156 -17.61 17.63 -10.69
CA VAL A 156 -17.28 16.67 -11.75
C VAL A 156 -15.77 16.52 -11.91
N ARG A 157 -14.99 17.61 -11.80
CA ARG A 157 -13.52 17.60 -11.87
C ARG A 157 -12.90 16.84 -10.71
N ILE A 158 -13.42 17.00 -9.49
CA ILE A 158 -12.96 16.29 -8.28
C ILE A 158 -13.30 14.79 -8.38
N SER A 159 -14.53 14.45 -8.81
CA SER A 159 -14.96 13.05 -8.95
C SER A 159 -14.09 12.27 -9.94
N LYS A 160 -13.77 12.86 -11.10
CA LYS A 160 -12.89 12.23 -12.10
C LYS A 160 -11.43 12.07 -11.62
N ASN A 161 -11.00 12.83 -10.62
CA ASN A 161 -9.65 12.78 -10.06
C ASN A 161 -9.52 11.69 -8.97
N ILE A 162 -10.64 11.33 -8.32
CA ILE A 162 -10.68 10.26 -7.30
C ILE A 162 -10.57 8.87 -7.95
N ASP A 163 -11.07 8.70 -9.17
CA ASP A 163 -11.00 7.42 -9.91
C ASP A 163 -9.58 7.08 -10.44
N CYS A 164 -8.58 7.95 -10.19
CA CYS A 164 -7.20 7.83 -10.66
C CYS A 164 -6.18 7.45 -9.56
N ILE A 165 -6.62 7.08 -8.35
CA ILE A 165 -5.76 6.61 -7.23
C ILE A 165 -6.08 5.16 -6.91
#